data_AF-A0A9E4JIW8-F1
#
_entry.id   AF-A0A9E4JIW8-F1
#
_cell.length_a   1.000
_cell.length_b   1.000
_cell.length_c   1.000
_cell.angle_alpha   90.00
_cell.angle_beta   90.00
_cell.angle_gamma   90.00
#
_symmetry.space_group_name_H-M   'P 1'
#
loop_
_entity.id
_entity.type
_entity.pdbx_description
1 polymer ?
#
loop_
_entity_poly.entity_id
_entity_poly.type
_entity_poly.pdbx_seq_one_letter_code
_entity_poly.pdbx_strand_id
1 'polypeptide(L)'
;MLVSSPDSDEPCWACEEPPAGSHKNDLDEQPSSMGDAENDLYNDSSKLGKNLGFRPSWQVKVPHVVNGDAVTVTAPVTPAAHHVIPGNASLAKTPKLLDLMEKKRGKVRDDIGYDVNSAQNGVWLPGNYGVSKDSMFSRKWSDYVFKLEYAMAAMNVSQTQFHDSHFVYSAQVKQSLRALADKITLHAPERCGICGKELSDKSRPPYGLVGRLNRLAAVHKMFLRGPVRKWPVSNGYFTSRWSVMKASTGS
;
A
#
# COMPACT_ATOMS: atom_id res chain seq x y z
N MET A 1 22.50 11.68 6.86
CA MET A 1 23.23 10.47 7.29
C MET A 1 24.12 10.06 6.14
N LEU A 2 25.43 10.19 6.32
CA LEU A 2 26.42 9.68 5.38
C LEU A 2 26.38 8.15 5.47
N VAL A 3 26.12 7.49 4.34
CA VAL A 3 26.07 6.03 4.26
C VAL A 3 27.50 5.53 4.34
N SER A 4 27.88 5.00 5.51
CA SER A 4 29.10 4.21 5.66
C SER A 4 29.04 3.02 4.69
N SER A 5 30.12 2.80 3.94
CA SER A 5 30.31 1.60 3.11
C SER A 5 30.06 0.35 3.96
N PRO A 6 29.21 -0.59 3.51
CA PRO A 6 28.93 -1.80 4.28
C PRO A 6 30.17 -2.69 4.34
N ASP A 7 30.58 -3.05 5.55
CA ASP A 7 31.45 -4.20 5.82
C ASP A 7 30.86 -5.47 5.18
N SER A 8 31.75 -6.33 4.69
CA SER A 8 31.62 -7.05 3.41
C SER A 8 31.01 -8.46 3.44
N ASP A 9 30.31 -8.87 4.49
CA ASP A 9 29.90 -10.29 4.65
C ASP A 9 28.39 -10.58 4.51
N GLU A 10 27.51 -9.58 4.48
CA GLU A 10 26.10 -9.84 4.19
C GLU A 10 25.88 -10.12 2.69
N PRO A 11 25.14 -11.18 2.33
CA PRO A 11 24.80 -11.45 0.94
C PRO A 11 24.05 -10.25 0.34
N CYS A 12 24.49 -9.83 -0.85
CA CYS A 12 23.85 -8.74 -1.56
C CYS A 12 22.48 -9.18 -2.06
N TRP A 13 21.42 -8.65 -1.45
CA TRP A 13 20.04 -8.96 -1.80
C TRP A 13 19.72 -8.80 -3.30
N ALA A 14 20.36 -7.87 -4.03
CA ALA A 14 20.11 -7.73 -5.46
C ALA A 14 20.79 -8.85 -6.29
N CYS A 15 21.87 -9.42 -5.77
CA CYS A 15 22.60 -10.52 -6.40
C CYS A 15 22.09 -11.91 -5.97
N GLU A 16 21.16 -12.01 -5.02
CA GLU A 16 20.59 -13.28 -4.58
C GLU A 16 19.84 -13.98 -5.73
N GLU A 17 20.22 -15.22 -6.04
CA GLU A 17 19.46 -16.06 -6.97
C GLU A 17 18.11 -16.43 -6.36
N PRO A 18 17.05 -16.50 -7.19
CA PRO A 18 15.75 -16.88 -6.69
C PRO A 18 15.71 -18.41 -6.45
N PRO A 19 14.76 -18.89 -5.65
CA PRO A 19 14.44 -20.32 -5.62
C PRO A 19 14.09 -20.83 -7.02
N ALA A 20 14.37 -22.09 -7.34
CA ALA A 20 14.02 -22.65 -8.64
C ALA A 20 12.51 -22.55 -8.92
N GLY A 21 12.12 -21.99 -10.07
CA GLY A 21 10.72 -21.87 -10.47
C GLY A 21 10.48 -20.80 -11.55
N SER A 22 9.23 -20.65 -11.98
CA SER A 22 8.77 -19.52 -12.80
C SER A 22 8.50 -18.33 -11.89
N HIS A 23 9.04 -17.16 -12.22
CA HIS A 23 8.93 -15.95 -11.42
C HIS A 23 7.93 -14.96 -12.00
N LYS A 24 6.72 -15.41 -12.38
CA LYS A 24 5.73 -14.52 -12.97
C LYS A 24 5.33 -13.42 -11.97
N ASN A 25 5.40 -12.15 -12.37
CA ASN A 25 4.82 -11.09 -11.56
C ASN A 25 3.27 -11.21 -11.59
N ASP A 26 2.64 -10.88 -10.47
CA ASP A 26 1.19 -10.72 -10.36
C ASP A 26 0.90 -9.23 -10.13
N LEU A 27 0.88 -8.52 -11.25
CA LEU A 27 0.51 -7.10 -11.32
C LEU A 27 -0.85 -6.92 -12.02
N ASP A 28 -1.56 -8.04 -12.24
CA ASP A 28 -2.60 -8.24 -13.24
C ASP A 28 -3.90 -7.45 -12.98
N GLU A 29 -4.53 -7.16 -14.12
CA GLU A 29 -5.65 -6.27 -14.43
C GLU A 29 -7.04 -6.92 -14.38
N GLN A 30 -8.12 -6.10 -14.23
CA GLN A 30 -9.55 -6.26 -14.68
C GLN A 30 -10.61 -5.71 -13.67
N PRO A 31 -11.83 -5.28 -14.09
CA PRO A 31 -12.23 -3.87 -14.13
C PRO A 31 -13.34 -3.49 -13.14
N SER A 32 -13.13 -2.42 -12.37
CA SER A 32 -14.23 -1.54 -11.93
C SER A 32 -13.81 -0.12 -11.54
N SER A 33 -12.62 0.34 -11.93
CA SER A 33 -12.24 1.76 -11.77
C SER A 33 -11.93 2.38 -13.11
N MET A 34 -12.88 3.16 -13.63
CA MET A 34 -12.69 4.03 -14.78
C MET A 34 -11.56 5.04 -14.51
N GLY A 35 -10.69 5.25 -15.50
CA GLY A 35 -9.68 6.30 -15.49
C GLY A 35 -8.54 6.06 -16.47
N ASP A 36 -8.85 6.30 -17.75
CA ASP A 36 -8.01 6.68 -18.90
C ASP A 36 -6.68 5.98 -19.24
N ALA A 37 -6.55 5.84 -20.57
CA ALA A 37 -5.53 5.11 -21.31
C ALA A 37 -4.11 5.61 -21.04
N GLU A 38 -3.37 4.81 -20.28
CA GLU A 38 -1.95 4.44 -20.43
C GLU A 38 -1.51 3.91 -19.06
N ASN A 39 -1.44 2.57 -18.91
CA ASN A 39 -0.66 1.75 -17.96
C ASN A 39 -1.47 0.53 -17.49
N ASP A 40 -1.02 -0.66 -17.92
CA ASP A 40 -1.66 -1.97 -17.73
C ASP A 40 -1.47 -2.58 -16.32
N LEU A 41 -1.50 -1.75 -15.27
CA LEU A 41 -1.26 -2.19 -13.90
C LEU A 41 -2.50 -1.85 -13.10
N TYR A 42 -3.26 -2.86 -12.66
CA TYR A 42 -4.40 -2.67 -11.75
C TYR A 42 -4.18 -3.38 -10.41
N ASN A 43 -4.79 -2.87 -9.34
CA ASN A 43 -4.78 -3.49 -8.02
C ASN A 43 -6.15 -4.13 -7.71
N ASP A 44 -6.18 -5.44 -7.44
CA ASP A 44 -7.41 -6.16 -7.11
C ASP A 44 -7.60 -6.24 -5.59
N SER A 45 -8.45 -5.34 -5.06
CA SER A 45 -8.74 -5.29 -3.62
C SER A 45 -9.49 -6.53 -3.11
N SER A 46 -10.21 -7.25 -3.98
CA SER A 46 -10.91 -8.48 -3.63
C SER A 46 -9.92 -9.64 -3.50
N LYS A 47 -8.97 -9.77 -4.44
CA LYS A 47 -7.88 -10.75 -4.38
C LYS A 47 -6.97 -10.48 -3.19
N LEU A 48 -6.60 -9.22 -2.95
CA LEU A 48 -5.87 -8.82 -1.75
C LEU A 48 -6.63 -9.21 -0.48
N GLY A 49 -7.94 -8.94 -0.43
CA GLY A 49 -8.79 -9.31 0.71
C GLY A 49 -8.79 -10.82 0.99
N LYS A 50 -8.84 -11.67 -0.05
CA LYS A 50 -8.70 -13.12 0.11
C LYS A 50 -7.33 -13.50 0.66
N ASN A 51 -6.27 -12.91 0.12
CA ASN A 51 -4.89 -13.20 0.54
C ASN A 51 -4.60 -12.72 1.97
N LEU A 52 -5.22 -11.63 2.43
CA LEU A 52 -5.13 -11.14 3.80
C LEU A 52 -5.79 -12.07 4.84
N GLY A 53 -6.65 -13.00 4.41
CA GLY A 53 -7.32 -13.95 5.29
C GLY A 53 -8.43 -13.30 6.11
N PHE A 54 -8.43 -13.53 7.43
CA PHE A 54 -9.51 -13.10 8.31
C PHE A 54 -9.75 -11.59 8.22
N ARG A 55 -10.98 -11.21 7.83
CA ARG A 55 -11.43 -9.82 7.80
C ARG A 55 -11.96 -9.43 9.18
N PRO A 56 -11.34 -8.47 9.88
CA PRO A 56 -11.84 -8.02 11.17
C PRO A 56 -13.18 -7.30 11.03
N SER A 57 -13.92 -7.23 12.13
CA SER A 57 -15.15 -6.46 12.23
C SER A 57 -15.16 -5.68 13.53
N TRP A 58 -15.71 -4.48 13.50
CA TRP A 58 -15.92 -3.67 14.70
C TRP A 58 -17.31 -3.05 14.70
N GLN A 59 -17.68 -2.48 15.83
CA GLN A 59 -18.91 -1.70 16.00
C GLN A 59 -18.57 -0.40 16.72
N VAL A 60 -19.29 0.66 16.36
CA VAL A 60 -19.11 1.99 16.94
C VAL A 60 -20.47 2.61 17.26
N LYS A 61 -20.51 3.48 18.27
CA LYS A 61 -21.68 4.30 18.57
C LYS A 61 -21.58 5.62 17.81
N VAL A 62 -22.61 5.99 17.07
CA VAL A 62 -22.67 7.23 16.30
C VAL A 62 -24.02 7.93 16.45
N PRO A 63 -24.06 9.27 16.38
CA PRO A 63 -25.32 9.99 16.35
C PRO A 63 -26.05 9.72 15.03
N HIS A 64 -27.38 9.57 15.12
CA HIS A 64 -28.27 9.36 13.99
C HIS A 64 -29.62 10.05 14.21
N VAL A 65 -30.39 10.23 13.14
CA VAL A 65 -31.74 10.81 13.23
C VAL A 65 -32.74 9.75 12.79
N VAL A 66 -33.63 9.36 13.70
CA VAL A 66 -34.71 8.39 13.44
C VAL A 66 -36.02 9.13 13.69
N ASN A 67 -36.87 9.23 12.67
CA ASN A 67 -38.17 9.94 12.75
C ASN A 67 -38.09 11.40 13.25
N GLY A 68 -36.95 12.07 13.04
CA GLY A 68 -36.73 13.45 13.48
C GLY A 68 -36.01 13.58 14.83
N ASP A 69 -35.90 12.49 15.59
CA ASP A 69 -35.24 12.49 16.89
C ASP A 69 -33.76 12.11 16.79
N ALA A 70 -32.92 12.86 17.51
CA ALA A 70 -31.51 12.55 17.65
C ALA A 70 -31.32 11.35 18.60
N VAL A 71 -30.77 10.27 18.06
CA VAL A 71 -30.51 9.02 18.79
C VAL A 71 -29.06 8.58 18.59
N THR A 72 -28.55 7.75 19.50
CA THR A 72 -27.27 7.06 19.30
C THR A 72 -27.53 5.65 18.82
N VAL A 73 -26.93 5.26 17.70
CA VAL A 73 -27.07 3.90 17.13
C VAL A 73 -25.73 3.19 17.09
N THR A 74 -25.78 1.87 17.15
CA THR A 74 -24.61 1.02 16.91
C THR A 74 -24.47 0.79 15.41
N ALA A 75 -23.37 1.28 14.83
CA ALA A 75 -23.05 1.10 13.42
C ALA A 75 -21.91 0.07 13.26
N PRO A 76 -21.98 -0.84 12.28
CA PRO A 76 -20.87 -1.72 11.96
C PRO A 76 -19.73 -0.93 11.30
N VAL A 77 -18.50 -1.38 11.51
CA VAL A 77 -17.30 -0.92 10.81
C VAL A 77 -16.78 -2.07 9.98
N THR A 78 -16.96 -1.95 8.67
CA THR A 78 -16.50 -2.93 7.69
C THR A 78 -15.18 -2.45 7.08
N PRO A 79 -14.05 -3.13 7.31
CA PRO A 79 -12.77 -2.73 6.74
C PRO A 79 -12.69 -3.03 5.25
N ALA A 80 -11.85 -2.30 4.52
CA ALA A 80 -11.42 -2.66 3.17
C ALA A 80 -9.94 -3.10 3.17
N ALA A 81 -9.62 -3.96 2.21
CA ALA A 81 -8.24 -4.32 1.94
C ALA A 81 -7.56 -3.12 1.29
N HIS A 82 -6.42 -2.73 1.83
CA HIS A 82 -5.64 -1.59 1.37
C HIS A 82 -4.28 -2.07 0.87
N HIS A 83 -3.97 -1.80 -0.40
CA HIS A 83 -2.64 -1.99 -0.96
C HIS A 83 -1.69 -0.96 -0.37
N VAL A 84 -0.63 -1.43 0.25
CA VAL A 84 0.39 -0.60 0.88
C VAL A 84 1.35 -0.03 -0.15
N ILE A 85 1.70 -0.83 -1.17
CA ILE A 85 2.29 -0.36 -2.41
C ILE A 85 1.20 -0.47 -3.49
N PRO A 86 0.45 0.62 -3.77
CA PRO A 86 -0.58 0.62 -4.79
C PRO A 86 0.02 0.42 -6.19
N GLY A 87 -0.55 -0.50 -6.98
CA GLY A 87 -0.22 -0.71 -8.38
C GLY A 87 -0.29 0.59 -9.18
N ASN A 88 -1.48 1.14 -9.39
CA ASN A 88 -1.72 2.26 -10.29
C ASN A 88 -1.19 3.59 -9.74
N ALA A 89 -1.43 3.83 -8.45
CA ALA A 89 -1.15 5.13 -7.84
C ALA A 89 0.33 5.34 -7.50
N SER A 90 1.14 4.28 -7.43
CA SER A 90 2.56 4.38 -7.08
C SER A 90 3.50 3.56 -7.96
N LEU A 91 3.30 2.24 -8.08
CA LEU A 91 4.21 1.35 -8.79
C LEU A 91 4.26 1.65 -10.29
N ALA A 92 3.09 1.81 -10.93
CA ALA A 92 2.93 2.20 -12.33
C ALA A 92 3.59 3.53 -12.68
N LYS A 93 3.81 4.40 -11.68
CA LYS A 93 4.43 5.73 -11.85
C LYS A 93 5.93 5.71 -11.56
N THR A 94 6.53 4.52 -11.55
CA THR A 94 7.96 4.26 -11.33
C THR A 94 8.54 3.34 -12.43
N PRO A 95 8.61 3.81 -13.70
CA PRO A 95 9.00 2.97 -14.85
C PRO A 95 10.41 2.38 -14.72
N LYS A 96 11.37 3.10 -14.14
CA LYS A 96 12.72 2.55 -13.88
C LYS A 96 12.68 1.30 -12.99
N LEU A 97 11.75 1.24 -12.04
CA LEU A 97 11.60 0.09 -11.17
C LEU A 97 10.94 -1.06 -11.95
N LEU A 98 9.91 -0.76 -12.73
CA LEU A 98 9.24 -1.75 -13.58
C LEU A 98 10.19 -2.37 -14.61
N ASP A 99 11.09 -1.58 -15.19
CA ASP A 99 12.16 -2.06 -16.07
C ASP A 99 13.03 -3.12 -15.38
N LEU A 100 13.23 -3.02 -14.07
CA LEU A 100 13.96 -4.01 -13.26
C LEU A 100 13.08 -5.19 -12.81
N MET A 101 11.76 -5.11 -12.98
CA MET A 101 10.81 -6.09 -12.48
C MET A 101 10.22 -6.99 -13.58
N GLU A 102 9.97 -6.43 -14.77
CA GLU A 102 9.15 -7.04 -15.81
C GLU A 102 9.99 -7.45 -17.03
N LYS A 103 9.94 -8.74 -17.38
CA LYS A 103 10.54 -9.28 -18.59
C LYS A 103 10.03 -8.58 -19.85
N LYS A 104 8.72 -8.26 -19.90
CA LYS A 104 8.09 -7.63 -21.07
C LYS A 104 8.66 -6.25 -21.43
N ARG A 105 9.38 -5.61 -20.51
CA ARG A 105 10.06 -4.31 -20.74
C ARG A 105 11.43 -4.46 -21.38
N GLY A 106 11.93 -5.67 -21.56
CA GLY A 106 13.15 -5.97 -22.31
C GLY A 106 14.46 -5.56 -21.64
N LYS A 107 14.42 -5.11 -20.38
CA LYS A 107 15.62 -4.76 -19.59
C LYS A 107 16.14 -5.92 -18.75
N VAL A 108 15.26 -6.86 -18.41
CA VAL A 108 15.60 -8.07 -17.66
C VAL A 108 15.10 -9.32 -18.41
N ARG A 109 15.81 -10.44 -18.26
CA ARG A 109 15.50 -11.70 -18.97
C ARG A 109 14.30 -12.45 -18.42
N ASP A 110 13.87 -12.10 -17.22
CA ASP A 110 12.78 -12.75 -16.50
C ASP A 110 12.06 -11.77 -15.56
N ASP A 111 10.85 -12.13 -15.14
CA ASP A 111 10.13 -11.38 -14.11
C ASP A 111 10.77 -11.63 -12.72
N ILE A 112 10.59 -10.72 -11.76
CA ILE A 112 11.14 -10.90 -10.40
C ILE A 112 10.23 -11.72 -9.46
N GLY A 113 8.99 -12.00 -9.86
CA GLY A 113 8.00 -12.73 -9.05
C GLY A 113 7.29 -11.90 -7.98
N TYR A 114 7.14 -10.59 -8.18
CA TYR A 114 6.43 -9.72 -7.23
C TYR A 114 4.91 -9.85 -7.41
N ASP A 115 4.19 -10.03 -6.31
CA ASP A 115 2.72 -10.05 -6.27
C ASP A 115 2.18 -8.83 -5.52
N VAL A 116 1.56 -7.90 -6.26
CA VAL A 116 0.96 -6.70 -5.70
C VAL A 116 -0.23 -7.02 -4.80
N ASN A 117 -0.89 -8.15 -5.01
CA ASN A 117 -2.06 -8.61 -4.27
C ASN A 117 -1.68 -9.54 -3.09
N SER A 118 -0.40 -9.73 -2.83
CA SER A 118 0.08 -10.55 -1.71
C SER A 118 -0.32 -9.95 -0.34
N ALA A 119 -0.50 -10.79 0.67
CA ALA A 119 -0.77 -10.35 2.04
C ALA A 119 0.35 -9.44 2.60
N GLN A 120 1.59 -9.67 2.15
CA GLN A 120 2.77 -8.87 2.45
C GLN A 120 2.61 -7.42 1.96
N ASN A 121 1.80 -7.17 0.93
CA ASN A 121 1.49 -5.82 0.44
C ASN A 121 0.13 -5.28 0.94
N GLY A 122 -0.58 -5.98 1.81
CA GLY A 122 -1.91 -5.58 2.28
C GLY A 122 -1.99 -5.18 3.74
N VAL A 123 -3.05 -4.44 4.08
CA VAL A 123 -3.55 -4.23 5.44
C VAL A 123 -5.06 -4.01 5.42
N TRP A 124 -5.77 -4.47 6.45
CA TRP A 124 -7.18 -4.12 6.67
C TRP A 124 -7.28 -2.74 7.33
N LEU A 125 -8.01 -1.82 6.69
CA LEU A 125 -8.29 -0.49 7.25
C LEU A 125 -9.80 -0.26 7.34
N PRO A 126 -10.33 0.33 8.43
CA PRO A 126 -11.74 0.67 8.55
C PRO A 126 -12.16 1.63 7.44
N GLY A 127 -13.32 1.43 6.84
CA GLY A 127 -13.87 2.32 5.83
C GLY A 127 -15.34 2.64 6.08
N ASN A 128 -15.96 3.33 5.14
CA ASN A 128 -17.38 3.71 5.18
C ASN A 128 -18.35 2.59 4.76
N TYR A 129 -17.84 1.40 4.41
CA TYR A 129 -18.65 0.29 3.87
C TYR A 129 -19.69 -0.26 4.85
N GLY A 130 -19.53 -0.06 6.16
CA GLY A 130 -20.54 -0.46 7.15
C GLY A 130 -21.78 0.45 7.17
N VAL A 131 -21.67 1.67 6.64
CA VAL A 131 -22.69 2.72 6.68
C VAL A 131 -23.03 3.26 5.29
N SER A 132 -22.67 2.54 4.22
CA SER A 132 -22.97 2.95 2.85
C SER A 132 -24.41 2.62 2.45
N LYS A 133 -24.80 3.01 1.22
CA LYS A 133 -26.15 2.81 0.66
C LYS A 133 -26.67 1.37 0.73
N ASP A 134 -25.77 0.39 0.80
CA ASP A 134 -26.09 -1.03 0.80
C ASP A 134 -26.14 -1.61 2.22
N SER A 135 -26.08 -0.75 3.26
CA SER A 135 -26.26 -1.13 4.65
C SER A 135 -27.59 -0.60 5.22
N MET A 136 -27.85 -0.87 6.51
CA MET A 136 -29.05 -0.40 7.22
C MET A 136 -29.27 1.12 7.16
N PHE A 137 -28.25 1.88 6.75
CA PHE A 137 -28.30 3.33 6.70
C PHE A 137 -28.78 3.88 5.34
N SER A 138 -28.87 3.07 4.28
CA SER A 138 -29.49 3.32 2.96
C SER A 138 -29.26 4.71 2.30
N ARG A 139 -28.21 5.45 2.65
CA ARG A 139 -27.84 6.74 2.04
C ARG A 139 -26.40 6.70 1.57
N LYS A 140 -26.02 7.66 0.73
CA LYS A 140 -24.62 7.78 0.31
C LYS A 140 -23.80 8.28 1.50
N TRP A 141 -22.55 7.83 1.59
CA TRP A 141 -21.62 8.31 2.61
C TRP A 141 -21.59 9.84 2.71
N SER A 142 -21.65 10.53 1.56
CA SER A 142 -21.70 11.99 1.46
C SER A 142 -22.83 12.64 2.26
N ASP A 143 -23.93 11.93 2.50
CA ASP A 143 -25.18 12.49 3.00
C ASP A 143 -25.25 12.47 4.54
N TYR A 144 -24.36 11.71 5.19
CA TYR A 144 -24.34 11.65 6.64
C TYR A 144 -23.65 12.88 7.24
N VAL A 145 -24.26 13.42 8.30
CA VAL A 145 -23.69 14.46 9.14
C VAL A 145 -22.64 13.89 10.11
N PHE A 146 -22.79 12.62 10.51
CA PHE A 146 -21.95 11.95 11.51
C PHE A 146 -20.64 11.35 10.95
N LYS A 147 -20.25 11.69 9.71
CA LYS A 147 -19.10 11.07 9.02
C LYS A 147 -17.81 11.16 9.84
N LEU A 148 -17.60 12.32 10.46
CA LEU A 148 -16.41 12.59 11.24
C LEU A 148 -16.39 11.68 12.47
N GLU A 149 -17.47 11.68 13.24
CA GLU A 149 -17.66 10.88 14.45
C GLU A 149 -17.51 9.39 14.15
N TYR A 150 -18.10 8.90 13.06
CA TYR A 150 -17.94 7.52 12.62
C TYR A 150 -16.48 7.19 12.30
N ALA A 151 -15.81 8.01 11.50
CA ALA A 151 -14.41 7.77 11.13
C ALA A 151 -13.49 7.82 12.36
N MET A 152 -13.70 8.77 13.28
CA MET A 152 -12.96 8.88 14.53
C MET A 152 -13.15 7.66 15.42
N ALA A 153 -14.41 7.23 15.62
CA ALA A 153 -14.72 6.06 16.41
C ALA A 153 -14.16 4.79 15.77
N ALA A 154 -14.25 4.65 14.45
CA ALA A 154 -13.71 3.52 13.69
C ALA A 154 -12.18 3.42 13.80
N MET A 155 -11.47 4.53 13.70
CA MET A 155 -10.01 4.58 13.90
C MET A 155 -9.62 4.26 15.35
N ASN A 156 -10.41 4.70 16.34
CA ASN A 156 -10.18 4.37 17.75
C ASN A 156 -10.33 2.87 18.02
N VAL A 157 -11.39 2.21 17.52
CA VAL A 157 -11.60 0.78 17.79
C VAL A 157 -10.68 -0.13 16.98
N SER A 158 -10.34 0.26 15.75
CA SER A 158 -9.45 -0.52 14.89
C SER A 158 -7.96 -0.30 15.17
N GLN A 159 -7.60 0.83 15.80
CA GLN A 159 -6.20 1.27 15.96
C GLN A 159 -5.46 1.31 14.61
N THR A 160 -6.12 1.84 13.58
CA THR A 160 -5.58 2.00 12.23
C THR A 160 -6.14 3.26 11.58
N GLN A 161 -5.50 3.72 10.51
CA GLN A 161 -6.01 4.84 9.72
C GLN A 161 -7.30 4.49 8.96
N PHE A 162 -8.14 5.49 8.68
CA PHE A 162 -9.36 5.29 7.91
C PHE A 162 -9.06 5.16 6.40
N HIS A 163 -9.74 4.23 5.74
CA HIS A 163 -9.64 3.95 4.32
C HIS A 163 -10.58 4.87 3.52
N ASP A 164 -10.02 5.82 2.79
CA ASP A 164 -10.72 6.70 1.84
C ASP A 164 -9.78 7.01 0.65
N SER A 165 -10.13 7.91 -0.26
CA SER A 165 -9.22 8.34 -1.35
C SER A 165 -7.97 9.06 -0.81
N HIS A 166 -6.77 8.72 -1.31
CA HIS A 166 -5.48 9.20 -0.76
C HIS A 166 -4.40 9.53 -1.83
N PHE A 167 -4.41 10.75 -2.38
CA PHE A 167 -3.36 11.17 -3.32
C PHE A 167 -1.98 11.34 -2.64
N VAL A 168 -1.94 11.84 -1.40
CA VAL A 168 -0.68 12.17 -0.69
C VAL A 168 0.09 10.91 -0.31
N TYR A 169 -0.57 9.92 0.29
CA TYR A 169 0.03 8.62 0.64
C TYR A 169 0.76 8.01 -0.55
N SER A 170 0.06 7.94 -1.68
CA SER A 170 0.58 7.36 -2.92
C SER A 170 1.82 8.11 -3.43
N ALA A 171 1.90 9.43 -3.22
CA ALA A 171 3.08 10.22 -3.57
C ALA A 171 4.32 9.83 -2.75
N GLN A 172 4.15 9.51 -1.47
CA GLN A 172 5.26 9.12 -0.59
C GLN A 172 5.73 7.70 -0.85
N VAL A 173 4.80 6.76 -1.07
CA VAL A 173 5.16 5.40 -1.52
C VAL A 173 5.96 5.49 -2.82
N LYS A 174 5.48 6.28 -3.79
CA LYS A 174 6.19 6.52 -5.06
C LYS A 174 7.61 7.07 -4.84
N GLN A 175 7.81 7.98 -3.88
CA GLN A 175 9.15 8.49 -3.57
C GLN A 175 10.08 7.38 -3.05
N SER A 176 9.59 6.51 -2.16
CA SER A 176 10.35 5.35 -1.69
C SER A 176 10.72 4.39 -2.83
N LEU A 177 9.78 4.13 -3.75
CA LEU A 177 10.01 3.28 -4.92
C LEU A 177 11.05 3.86 -5.88
N ARG A 178 11.02 5.18 -6.11
CA ARG A 178 12.03 5.88 -6.92
C ARG A 178 13.41 5.80 -6.28
N ALA A 179 13.51 6.06 -4.98
CA ALA A 179 14.77 5.94 -4.25
C ALA A 179 15.34 4.52 -4.32
N LEU A 180 14.47 3.50 -4.28
CA LEU A 180 14.87 2.10 -4.45
C LEU A 180 15.41 1.82 -5.87
N ALA A 181 14.72 2.30 -6.91
CA ALA A 181 15.15 2.17 -8.30
C ALA A 181 16.49 2.88 -8.57
N ASP A 182 16.65 4.10 -8.07
CA ASP A 182 17.88 4.88 -8.22
C ASP A 182 19.05 4.20 -7.49
N LYS A 183 18.80 3.58 -6.33
CA LYS A 183 19.82 2.81 -5.61
C LYS A 183 20.30 1.58 -6.40
N ILE A 184 19.40 0.86 -7.06
CA ILE A 184 19.77 -0.33 -7.86
C ILE A 184 20.53 0.07 -9.13
N THR A 185 20.27 1.26 -9.66
CA THR A 185 20.84 1.76 -10.93
C THR A 185 22.04 2.68 -10.74
N LEU A 186 22.55 2.83 -9.50
CA LEU A 186 23.60 3.80 -9.14
C LEU A 186 24.96 3.53 -9.82
N HIS A 187 25.22 2.29 -10.26
CA HIS A 187 26.48 1.89 -10.88
C HIS A 187 26.33 1.61 -12.38
N ALA A 188 27.47 1.61 -13.08
CA ALA A 188 27.56 1.23 -14.49
C ALA A 188 26.82 -0.10 -14.75
N PRO A 189 26.27 -0.33 -15.96
CA PRO A 189 25.42 -1.49 -16.27
C PRO A 189 26.11 -2.85 -16.05
N GLU A 190 27.42 -2.86 -15.83
CA GLU A 190 28.22 -4.06 -15.59
C GLU A 190 28.41 -4.38 -14.10
N ARG A 191 27.93 -3.52 -13.19
CA ARG A 191 28.13 -3.68 -11.74
C ARG A 191 26.81 -3.57 -11.00
N CYS A 192 26.63 -4.40 -9.98
CA CYS A 192 25.47 -4.35 -9.11
C CYS A 192 25.42 -3.01 -8.37
N GLY A 193 24.35 -2.21 -8.54
CA GLY A 193 24.15 -0.92 -7.85
C GLY A 193 24.16 -0.95 -6.32
N ILE A 194 24.09 -2.15 -5.71
CA ILE A 194 24.03 -2.32 -4.26
C ILE A 194 25.40 -2.66 -3.65
N CYS A 195 26.13 -3.62 -4.24
CA CYS A 195 27.40 -4.11 -3.70
C CYS A 195 28.62 -3.81 -4.58
N GLY A 196 28.43 -3.23 -5.77
CA GLY A 196 29.49 -2.90 -6.70
C GLY A 196 30.20 -4.10 -7.34
N LYS A 197 29.75 -5.34 -7.07
CA LYS A 197 30.29 -6.55 -7.73
C LYS A 197 29.92 -6.55 -9.22
N GLU A 198 30.81 -7.08 -10.04
CA GLU A 198 30.56 -7.27 -11.47
C GLU A 198 29.41 -8.25 -11.69
N LEU A 199 28.53 -7.94 -12.64
CA LEU A 199 27.41 -8.78 -13.01
C LEU A 199 27.83 -9.68 -14.18
N SER A 200 27.84 -10.99 -13.96
CA SER A 200 28.08 -11.97 -15.01
C SER A 200 26.98 -11.97 -16.09
N ASP A 201 25.77 -11.53 -15.73
CA ASP A 201 24.62 -11.38 -16.62
C ASP A 201 23.94 -10.04 -16.36
N LYS A 202 24.04 -9.12 -17.34
CA LYS A 202 23.45 -7.76 -17.28
C LYS A 202 21.94 -7.76 -17.40
N SER A 203 21.35 -8.83 -17.95
CA SER A 203 19.91 -9.00 -18.08
C SER A 203 19.30 -9.69 -16.85
N ARG A 204 20.12 -10.10 -15.89
CA ARG A 204 19.64 -10.78 -14.68
C ARG A 204 18.71 -9.86 -13.87
N PRO A 205 17.48 -10.30 -13.55
CA PRO A 205 16.61 -9.54 -12.66
C PRO A 205 17.18 -9.48 -11.24
N PRO A 206 16.98 -8.38 -10.50
CA PRO A 206 17.35 -8.28 -9.09
C PRO A 206 16.32 -9.01 -8.21
N TYR A 207 16.29 -10.35 -8.19
CA TYR A 207 15.21 -11.12 -7.54
C TYR A 207 14.97 -10.78 -6.06
N GLY A 208 16.00 -10.48 -5.25
CA GLY A 208 15.80 -10.04 -3.88
C GLY A 208 15.12 -8.66 -3.73
N LEU A 209 14.83 -7.97 -4.85
CA LEU A 209 13.95 -6.81 -4.89
C LEU A 209 12.55 -7.15 -4.34
N VAL A 210 12.04 -8.37 -4.53
CA VAL A 210 10.77 -8.81 -3.91
C VAL A 210 10.84 -8.69 -2.38
N GLY A 211 11.90 -9.20 -1.77
CA GLY A 211 12.13 -9.09 -0.33
C GLY A 211 12.22 -7.63 0.14
N ARG A 212 12.85 -6.76 -0.66
CA ARG A 212 12.95 -5.32 -0.38
C ARG A 212 11.62 -4.58 -0.52
N LEU A 213 10.82 -4.88 -1.53
CA LEU A 213 9.46 -4.33 -1.70
C LEU A 213 8.57 -4.77 -0.53
N ASN A 214 8.63 -6.03 -0.13
CA ASN A 214 7.90 -6.54 1.03
C ASN A 214 8.34 -5.87 2.34
N ARG A 215 9.64 -5.63 2.52
CA ARG A 215 10.16 -4.87 3.68
C ARG A 215 9.69 -3.41 3.66
N LEU A 216 9.67 -2.79 2.48
CA LEU A 216 9.17 -1.42 2.31
C LEU A 216 7.67 -1.35 2.63
N ALA A 217 6.88 -2.30 2.15
CA ALA A 217 5.48 -2.43 2.52
C ALA A 217 5.32 -2.62 4.03
N ALA A 218 6.12 -3.47 4.68
CA ALA A 218 6.07 -3.64 6.13
C ALA A 218 6.33 -2.32 6.90
N VAL A 219 7.31 -1.52 6.48
CA VAL A 219 7.58 -0.19 7.05
C VAL A 219 6.39 0.74 6.86
N HIS A 220 5.84 0.80 5.65
CA HIS A 220 4.69 1.65 5.35
C HIS A 220 3.42 1.23 6.13
N LYS A 221 3.18 -0.08 6.32
CA LYS A 221 2.11 -0.59 7.19
C LYS A 221 2.20 -0.07 8.63
N MET A 222 3.42 0.11 9.16
CA MET A 222 3.59 0.63 10.52
C MET A 222 3.04 2.06 10.66
N PHE A 223 3.04 2.85 9.59
CA PHE A 223 2.46 4.20 9.59
C PHE A 223 0.93 4.20 9.50
N LEU A 224 0.33 3.09 9.06
CA LEU A 224 -1.11 2.91 8.90
C LEU A 224 -1.77 2.27 10.13
N ARG A 225 -0.97 1.71 11.05
CA ARG A 225 -1.43 0.94 12.20
C ARG A 225 -0.96 1.56 13.52
N GLY A 226 -1.63 1.15 14.60
CA GLY A 226 -1.36 1.62 15.95
C GLY A 226 -2.13 2.90 16.30
N PRO A 227 -1.97 3.38 17.54
CA PRO A 227 -2.63 4.59 18.01
C PRO A 227 -2.15 5.81 17.23
N VAL A 228 -3.03 6.81 17.13
CA VAL A 228 -2.84 8.05 16.37
C VAL A 228 -1.51 8.74 16.64
N ARG A 229 -1.05 8.74 17.90
CA ARG A 229 0.27 9.31 18.31
C ARG A 229 1.48 8.68 17.61
N LYS A 230 1.34 7.52 16.97
CA LYS A 230 2.39 6.85 16.20
C LYS A 230 2.33 7.16 14.70
N TRP A 231 1.29 7.82 14.23
CA TRP A 231 1.15 8.16 12.82
C TRP A 231 2.09 9.33 12.48
N PRO A 232 2.77 9.30 11.32
CA PRO A 232 3.75 10.33 10.96
C PRO A 232 3.05 11.58 10.40
N VAL A 233 2.42 12.34 11.30
CA VAL A 233 1.54 13.49 10.99
C VAL A 233 2.25 14.56 10.17
N SER A 234 3.49 14.90 10.54
CA SER A 234 4.30 15.94 9.89
C SER A 234 4.60 15.64 8.42
N ASN A 235 4.56 14.36 8.04
CA ASN A 235 4.89 13.92 6.69
C ASN A 235 3.65 13.74 5.82
N GLY A 236 2.42 13.87 6.34
CA GLY A 236 1.21 13.72 5.53
C GLY A 236 0.91 12.28 5.09
N TYR A 237 1.45 11.28 5.78
CA TYR A 237 1.30 9.86 5.44
C TYR A 237 -0.09 9.33 5.81
N PHE A 238 -1.11 9.75 5.05
CA PHE A 238 -2.50 9.51 5.39
C PHE A 238 -3.32 8.86 4.28
N THR A 239 -4.09 7.84 4.65
CA THR A 239 -5.00 7.11 3.76
C THR A 239 -6.40 7.74 3.67
N SER A 240 -6.63 8.85 4.37
CA SER A 240 -7.86 9.65 4.25
C SER A 240 -7.70 11.04 4.86
N ARG A 241 -8.56 11.97 4.45
CA ARG A 241 -8.72 13.27 5.15
C ARG A 241 -9.16 13.12 6.60
N TRP A 242 -9.87 12.03 6.94
CA TRP A 242 -10.33 11.76 8.30
C TRP A 242 -9.15 11.42 9.22
N SER A 243 -8.18 10.66 8.71
CA SER A 243 -6.94 10.36 9.42
C SER A 243 -6.15 11.64 9.73
N VAL A 244 -6.12 12.60 8.80
CA VAL A 244 -5.52 13.93 9.03
C VAL A 244 -6.22 14.65 10.18
N MET A 245 -7.56 14.75 10.12
CA MET A 245 -8.34 15.41 11.18
C MET A 245 -8.13 14.74 12.55
N LYS A 246 -8.02 13.40 12.59
CA LYS A 246 -7.82 12.65 13.83
C LYS A 246 -6.45 12.97 14.43
N ALA A 247 -5.43 13.01 13.59
CA ALA A 247 -4.08 13.39 13.99
C ALA A 247 -4.02 14.82 14.54
N SER A 248 -4.73 15.78 13.93
CA SER A 248 -4.74 17.18 14.37
C SER A 248 -5.53 17.42 15.66
N THR A 249 -6.48 16.54 16.01
CA THR A 249 -7.35 16.67 17.20
C THR A 249 -6.88 15.86 18.39
N GLY A 250 -5.86 15.02 18.22
CA GLY A 250 -5.43 14.01 19.19
C GLY A 250 -4.03 14.22 19.77
N SER A 251 -3.64 15.48 20.06
CA SER A 251 -2.48 15.79 20.91
C SER A 251 -2.86 15.66 22.39
#